data_AF-A0A5J4SWE9-F1
#
_entry.id   AF-A0A5J4SWE9-F1
#
_cell.length_a   1.000
_cell.length_b   1.000
_cell.length_c   1.000
_cell.angle_alpha   90.00
_cell.angle_beta   90.00
_cell.angle_gamma   90.00
#
_symmetry.space_group_name_H-M   'P 1'
#
loop_
_entity.id
_entity.type
_entity.pdbx_description
1 polymer ?
#
loop_
_entity_poly.entity_id
_entity_poly.type
_entity_poly.pdbx_seq_one_letter_code
_entity_poly.pdbx_strand_id
1 'polypeptide(L)'
;MITDDSQMIISQCIFSDIEIIGFGGNLLRFESNTQPTLSSVIAAITECQFTDINTQGDNEQRGGSAIYAEIGDQGQLSIIGPSEFINCVCNGGNAGALFAQLDSTGLLIIDGSVLFKECNSMVNSDNGGRGGSLYLDFTEDSTYNFSIGYQRYDISLSFIVRKRFFDLWENQ
;
A
#
# COMPACT_ATOMS: atom_id res chain seq x y z
N MET A 1 0.11 -1.81 -14.62
CA MET A 1 1.36 -2.36 -14.06
C MET A 1 2.50 -1.50 -14.57
N ILE A 2 3.35 -1.03 -13.66
CA ILE A 2 4.56 -0.27 -13.94
C ILE A 2 5.69 -0.99 -13.21
N THR A 3 6.82 -1.13 -13.88
CA THR A 3 7.92 -1.97 -13.41
C THR A 3 9.26 -1.27 -13.55
N ASP A 4 10.28 -1.76 -12.84
CA ASP A 4 11.72 -1.47 -12.92
C ASP A 4 12.16 -0.11 -13.52
N ASP A 5 12.83 0.71 -12.72
CA ASP A 5 13.44 1.99 -13.10
C ASP A 5 12.47 2.97 -13.79
N SER A 6 11.17 2.80 -13.51
CA SER A 6 10.11 3.62 -14.09
C SER A 6 9.71 4.78 -13.21
N GLN A 7 9.22 5.84 -13.86
CA GLN A 7 8.62 6.98 -13.21
C GLN A 7 7.15 7.13 -13.62
N MET A 8 6.28 7.42 -12.67
CA MET A 8 4.86 7.68 -12.94
C MET A 8 4.34 8.84 -12.10
N ILE A 9 3.52 9.69 -12.73
CA ILE A 9 2.75 10.72 -12.03
C ILE A 9 1.28 10.49 -12.36
N ILE A 10 0.45 10.39 -11.32
CA ILE A 10 -1.00 10.36 -11.40
C ILE A 10 -1.50 11.58 -10.63
N SER A 11 -2.18 12.47 -11.33
CA SER A 11 -2.67 13.71 -10.72
C SER A 11 -4.11 13.96 -11.10
N GLN A 12 -4.94 14.42 -10.15
CA GLN A 12 -6.29 14.92 -10.42
C GLN A 12 -7.20 13.87 -11.08
N CYS A 13 -7.03 12.60 -10.68
CA CYS A 13 -7.78 11.47 -11.23
C CYS A 13 -8.84 10.98 -10.25
N ILE A 14 -9.96 10.47 -10.78
CA ILE A 14 -11.00 9.81 -10.02
C ILE A 14 -11.15 8.38 -10.54
N PHE A 15 -11.06 7.41 -9.64
CA PHE A 15 -11.33 6.01 -9.89
C PHE A 15 -12.48 5.58 -8.99
N SER A 16 -13.61 5.19 -9.58
CA SER A 16 -14.80 4.81 -8.82
C SER A 16 -15.46 3.55 -9.38
N ASP A 17 -16.12 2.79 -8.50
CA ASP A 17 -16.98 1.65 -8.85
C ASP A 17 -16.25 0.55 -9.64
N ILE A 18 -15.07 0.16 -9.18
CA ILE A 18 -14.19 -0.78 -9.89
C ILE A 18 -14.15 -2.11 -9.13
N GLU A 19 -14.57 -3.18 -9.79
CA GLU A 19 -14.38 -4.56 -9.35
C GLU A 19 -13.31 -5.23 -10.23
N ILE A 20 -12.19 -5.63 -9.63
CA ILE A 20 -11.14 -6.39 -10.33
C ILE A 20 -11.27 -7.86 -9.92
N ILE A 21 -11.61 -8.67 -10.91
CA ILE A 21 -11.81 -10.11 -10.74
C ILE A 21 -10.49 -10.84 -10.99
N GLY A 22 -10.16 -11.80 -10.12
CA GLY A 22 -8.94 -12.60 -10.19
C GLY A 22 -7.96 -12.29 -9.05
N PHE A 23 -7.17 -13.29 -8.66
CA PHE A 23 -6.18 -13.16 -7.58
C PHE A 23 -5.07 -12.17 -7.97
N GLY A 24 -4.64 -11.34 -7.00
CA GLY A 24 -3.56 -10.37 -7.17
C GLY A 24 -3.92 -9.14 -7.99
N GLY A 25 -5.21 -8.86 -8.16
CA GLY A 25 -5.69 -7.67 -8.85
C GLY A 25 -5.52 -6.40 -8.00
N ASN A 26 -5.00 -5.34 -8.61
CA ASN A 26 -4.89 -3.99 -8.04
C ASN A 26 -5.25 -2.98 -9.11
N LEU A 27 -5.85 -1.85 -8.73
CA LEU A 27 -6.11 -0.78 -9.68
C LEU A 27 -4.80 -0.17 -10.20
N LEU A 28 -3.87 0.12 -9.30
CA LEU A 28 -2.51 0.55 -9.60
C LEU A 28 -1.51 -0.44 -9.00
N ARG A 29 -0.59 -0.91 -9.84
CA ARG A 29 0.45 -1.87 -9.46
C ARG A 29 1.81 -1.36 -9.89
N PHE A 30 2.65 -1.05 -8.90
CA PHE A 30 4.07 -0.75 -9.03
C PHE A 30 4.83 -1.99 -8.54
N GLU A 31 5.45 -2.73 -9.46
CA GLU A 31 6.02 -4.05 -9.18
C GLU A 31 7.48 -4.12 -9.60
N SER A 32 8.30 -4.82 -8.82
CA SER A 32 9.68 -5.11 -9.18
C SER A 32 9.77 -6.48 -9.82
N ASN A 33 10.39 -6.58 -11.01
CA ASN A 33 10.67 -7.88 -11.62
C ASN A 33 11.98 -8.49 -11.11
N THR A 34 12.79 -7.72 -10.37
CA THR A 34 13.98 -8.24 -9.69
C THR A 34 13.58 -8.70 -8.29
N GLN A 35 13.91 -9.95 -7.97
CA GLN A 35 13.70 -10.57 -6.67
C GLN A 35 14.98 -11.35 -6.31
N PRO A 36 15.42 -11.37 -5.04
CA PRO A 36 14.73 -10.83 -3.86
C PRO A 36 14.94 -9.33 -3.63
N THR A 37 15.88 -8.69 -4.34
CA THR A 37 16.13 -7.24 -4.24
C THR A 37 15.19 -6.48 -5.16
N LEU A 38 14.37 -5.60 -4.61
CA LEU A 38 13.41 -4.82 -5.38
C LEU A 38 14.12 -3.73 -6.21
N SER A 39 13.64 -3.48 -7.42
CA SER A 39 14.10 -2.40 -8.29
C SER A 39 13.51 -1.06 -7.86
N SER A 40 14.16 0.03 -8.30
CA SER A 40 13.66 1.38 -8.08
C SER A 40 12.37 1.62 -8.86
N VAL A 41 11.35 2.17 -8.20
CA VAL A 41 10.17 2.73 -8.86
C VAL A 41 9.86 4.07 -8.20
N ILE A 42 9.68 5.11 -9.01
CA ILE A 42 9.33 6.46 -8.52
C ILE A 42 7.91 6.79 -8.98
N ALA A 43 6.99 6.90 -8.03
CA ALA A 43 5.58 7.20 -8.30
C ALA A 43 5.08 8.35 -7.43
N ALA A 44 4.34 9.27 -8.04
CA ALA A 44 3.64 10.34 -7.33
C ALA A 44 2.14 10.29 -7.65
N ILE A 45 1.31 10.25 -6.61
CA ILE A 45 -0.14 10.28 -6.67
C ILE A 45 -0.59 11.53 -5.94
N THR A 46 -1.27 12.43 -6.65
CA THR A 46 -1.60 13.76 -6.12
C THR A 46 -3.02 14.14 -6.48
N GLU A 47 -3.79 14.74 -5.58
CA GLU A 47 -5.14 15.23 -5.93
C GLU A 47 -6.10 14.13 -6.44
N CYS A 48 -5.95 12.87 -6.00
CA CYS A 48 -6.68 11.73 -6.54
C CYS A 48 -7.76 11.19 -5.59
N GLN A 49 -8.81 10.59 -6.17
CA GLN A 49 -9.87 9.91 -5.43
C GLN A 49 -9.98 8.45 -5.89
N PHE A 50 -10.06 7.54 -4.92
CA PHE A 50 -10.26 6.12 -5.08
C PHE A 50 -11.48 5.73 -4.27
N THR A 51 -12.58 5.36 -4.92
CA THR A 51 -13.86 5.10 -4.26
C THR A 51 -14.44 3.76 -4.73
N ASP A 52 -14.95 2.95 -3.81
CA ASP A 52 -15.63 1.70 -4.15
C ASP A 52 -14.77 0.77 -5.03
N ILE A 53 -13.52 0.51 -4.59
CA ILE A 53 -12.56 -0.35 -5.30
C ILE A 53 -12.48 -1.71 -4.61
N ASN A 54 -12.92 -2.76 -5.30
CA ASN A 54 -12.98 -4.12 -4.76
C ASN A 54 -12.06 -5.08 -5.54
N THR A 55 -11.17 -5.77 -4.84
CA THR A 55 -10.26 -6.74 -5.44
C THR A 55 -10.12 -8.02 -4.60
N GLN A 56 -9.44 -9.01 -5.18
CA GLN A 56 -8.97 -10.20 -4.49
C GLN A 56 -7.44 -10.10 -4.31
N GLY A 57 -6.97 -10.35 -3.08
CA GLY A 57 -5.56 -10.47 -2.78
C GLY A 57 -4.90 -11.61 -3.54
N ASP A 58 -3.57 -11.67 -3.51
CA ASP A 58 -2.84 -12.77 -4.12
C ASP A 58 -2.64 -13.96 -3.16
N ASN A 59 -1.99 -15.02 -3.66
CA ASN A 59 -1.72 -16.23 -2.89
C ASN A 59 -0.69 -16.02 -1.77
N GLU A 60 0.01 -14.88 -1.74
CA GLU A 60 0.98 -14.50 -0.71
C GLU A 60 0.37 -13.50 0.29
N GLN A 61 -0.96 -13.36 0.28
CA GLN A 61 -1.72 -12.46 1.14
C GLN A 61 -1.42 -10.98 0.86
N ARG A 62 -0.82 -10.63 -0.27
CA ARG A 62 -0.61 -9.24 -0.66
C ARG A 62 -1.88 -8.68 -1.28
N GLY A 63 -2.20 -7.44 -0.93
CA GLY A 63 -3.46 -6.79 -1.31
C GLY A 63 -3.25 -5.36 -1.74
N GLY A 64 -4.01 -4.43 -1.16
CA GLY A 64 -4.06 -3.03 -1.60
C GLY A 64 -4.92 -2.90 -2.85
N SER A 65 -6.24 -2.81 -2.67
CA SER A 65 -7.19 -2.84 -3.79
C SER A 65 -6.97 -1.67 -4.75
N ALA A 66 -6.67 -0.49 -4.19
CA ALA A 66 -6.33 0.70 -4.95
C ALA A 66 -4.87 0.67 -5.42
N ILE A 67 -3.93 0.45 -4.50
CA ILE A 67 -2.50 0.54 -4.79
C ILE A 67 -1.74 -0.64 -4.19
N TYR A 68 -0.99 -1.31 -5.05
CA TYR A 68 0.10 -2.20 -4.68
C TYR A 68 1.43 -1.58 -5.09
N ALA A 69 2.40 -1.58 -4.19
CA ALA A 69 3.72 -1.03 -4.45
C ALA A 69 4.85 -1.89 -3.89
N GLU A 70 5.81 -2.23 -4.73
CA GLU A 70 7.14 -2.73 -4.38
C GLU A 70 8.15 -1.63 -4.69
N ILE A 71 8.83 -1.11 -3.66
CA ILE A 71 9.74 0.03 -3.79
C ILE A 71 11.11 -0.37 -3.26
N GLY A 72 12.06 -0.53 -4.19
CA GLY A 72 13.45 -0.87 -3.88
C GLY A 72 14.37 0.33 -3.71
N ASP A 73 15.67 0.09 -3.88
CA ASP A 73 16.71 1.10 -3.63
C ASP A 73 16.47 2.40 -4.42
N GLN A 74 16.54 3.53 -3.72
CA GLN A 74 16.29 4.88 -4.24
C GLN A 74 14.90 5.09 -4.87
N GLY A 75 14.01 4.10 -4.77
CA GLY A 75 12.62 4.19 -5.18
C GLY A 75 11.79 5.01 -4.19
N GLN A 76 10.68 5.56 -4.68
CA GLN A 76 9.80 6.38 -3.86
C GLN A 76 8.34 6.29 -4.34
N LEU A 77 7.41 5.98 -3.44
CA LEU A 77 5.98 6.24 -3.63
C LEU A 77 5.58 7.46 -2.81
N SER A 78 5.00 8.47 -3.43
CA SER A 78 4.45 9.66 -2.76
C SER A 78 2.95 9.78 -3.02
N ILE A 79 2.16 9.89 -1.96
CA ILE A 79 0.73 10.14 -2.01
C ILE A 79 0.48 11.48 -1.32
N ILE A 80 0.22 12.52 -2.11
CA ILE A 80 0.14 13.89 -1.62
C ILE A 80 -1.30 14.41 -1.73
N GLY A 81 -1.81 14.89 -0.61
CA GLY A 81 -3.17 15.39 -0.51
C GLY A 81 -3.40 16.72 -1.24
N PRO A 82 -4.68 17.07 -1.52
CA PRO A 82 -5.88 16.34 -1.10
C PRO A 82 -6.02 15.00 -1.83
N SER A 83 -6.19 13.87 -1.13
CA SER A 83 -6.43 12.58 -1.79
C SER A 83 -7.28 11.70 -0.90
N GLU A 84 -8.13 10.88 -1.50
CA GLU A 84 -9.14 10.13 -0.76
C GLU A 84 -9.17 8.67 -1.21
N PHE A 85 -9.19 7.77 -0.24
CA PHE A 85 -9.41 6.34 -0.41
C PHE A 85 -10.65 5.99 0.41
N ILE A 86 -11.75 5.70 -0.26
CA ILE A 86 -13.05 5.47 0.35
C ILE A 86 -13.56 4.11 -0.07
N ASN A 87 -13.94 3.27 0.89
CA ASN A 87 -14.49 1.94 0.64
C ASN A 87 -13.64 1.06 -0.31
N CYS A 88 -12.32 1.12 -0.15
CA CYS A 88 -11.40 0.24 -0.87
C CYS A 88 -11.28 -1.09 -0.12
N VAL A 89 -11.68 -2.19 -0.75
CA VAL A 89 -11.76 -3.52 -0.14
C VAL A 89 -10.87 -4.51 -0.87
N CYS A 90 -10.05 -5.24 -0.12
CA CYS A 90 -9.28 -6.37 -0.61
C CYS A 90 -9.70 -7.65 0.11
N ASN A 91 -10.20 -8.64 -0.64
CA ASN A 91 -10.60 -9.93 -0.08
C ASN A 91 -9.46 -10.95 -0.14
N GLY A 92 -9.13 -11.58 0.98
CA GLY A 92 -8.04 -12.57 1.08
C GLY A 92 -6.61 -12.00 1.07
N GLY A 93 -6.46 -10.67 1.03
CA GLY A 93 -5.18 -9.97 1.06
C GLY A 93 -5.05 -9.02 2.26
N ASN A 94 -3.85 -8.47 2.43
CA ASN A 94 -3.54 -7.42 3.40
C ASN A 94 -3.72 -6.04 2.76
N ALA A 95 -4.17 -5.07 3.57
CA ALA A 95 -4.62 -3.74 3.18
C ALA A 95 -5.82 -3.71 2.23
N GLY A 96 -6.83 -2.94 2.62
CA GLY A 96 -7.97 -2.59 1.78
C GLY A 96 -7.57 -1.61 0.68
N ALA A 97 -6.81 -0.55 0.98
CA ALA A 97 -6.47 0.48 0.00
C ALA A 97 -5.03 0.36 -0.52
N LEU A 98 -4.03 0.46 0.36
CA LEU A 98 -2.62 0.55 -0.01
C LEU A 98 -1.80 -0.55 0.67
N PHE A 99 -1.21 -1.42 -0.15
CA PHE A 99 -0.15 -2.33 0.26
C PHE A 99 1.17 -1.80 -0.28
N ALA A 100 2.18 -1.63 0.59
CA ALA A 100 3.51 -1.24 0.16
C ALA A 100 4.57 -2.16 0.79
N GLN A 101 5.40 -2.76 -0.05
CA GLN A 101 6.61 -3.45 0.33
C GLN A 101 7.81 -2.55 0.05
N LEU A 102 8.63 -2.31 1.07
CA LEU A 102 9.80 -1.44 1.00
C LEU A 102 11.07 -2.26 1.20
N ASP A 103 12.04 -2.09 0.30
CA ASP A 103 13.34 -2.74 0.32
C ASP A 103 14.48 -1.73 0.17
N SER A 104 15.67 -2.07 0.68
CA SER A 104 16.84 -1.19 0.67
C SER A 104 16.48 0.22 1.17
N THR A 105 16.77 1.28 0.40
CA THR A 105 16.43 2.66 0.76
C THR A 105 15.03 3.12 0.32
N GLY A 106 14.19 2.21 -0.20
CA GLY A 106 12.87 2.50 -0.74
C GLY A 106 11.96 3.27 0.23
N LEU A 107 11.30 4.30 -0.29
CA LEU A 107 10.63 5.33 0.52
C LEU A 107 9.12 5.41 0.24
N LEU A 108 8.31 5.44 1.29
CA LEU A 108 6.89 5.83 1.22
C LEU A 108 6.66 7.20 1.87
N ILE A 109 6.03 8.12 1.15
CA ILE A 109 5.56 9.40 1.69
C ILE A 109 4.05 9.49 1.52
N ILE A 110 3.32 9.72 2.60
CA ILE A 110 1.93 10.13 2.60
C ILE A 110 1.87 11.47 3.32
N ASP A 111 1.58 12.55 2.60
CA ASP A 111 1.62 13.91 3.14
C ASP A 111 0.46 14.77 2.63
N GLY A 112 0.15 15.87 3.33
CA GLY A 112 -1.02 16.70 3.08
C GLY A 112 -2.32 16.04 3.54
N SER A 113 -3.45 16.51 2.99
CA SER A 113 -4.79 16.02 3.35
C SER A 113 -5.12 14.68 2.67
N VAL A 114 -4.61 13.56 3.19
CA VAL A 114 -4.93 12.22 2.68
C VAL A 114 -5.90 11.49 3.61
N LEU A 115 -7.06 11.09 3.09
CA LEU A 115 -8.11 10.40 3.83
C LEU A 115 -8.17 8.92 3.44
N PHE A 116 -8.17 8.04 4.44
CA PHE A 116 -8.57 6.64 4.29
C PHE A 116 -9.84 6.42 5.11
N LYS A 117 -10.94 6.04 4.44
CA LYS A 117 -12.25 5.87 5.06
C LYS A 117 -12.89 4.56 4.61
N GLU A 118 -13.38 3.78 5.57
CA GLU A 118 -14.15 2.55 5.31
C GLU A 118 -13.42 1.52 4.41
N CYS A 119 -12.10 1.59 4.34
CA CYS A 119 -11.30 0.63 3.58
C CYS A 119 -11.00 -0.61 4.44
N ASN A 120 -11.14 -1.80 3.86
CA ASN A 120 -11.11 -3.06 4.60
C ASN A 120 -10.26 -4.13 3.90
N SER A 121 -9.45 -4.84 4.68
CA SER A 121 -8.84 -6.12 4.30
C SER A 121 -9.67 -7.25 4.89
N MET A 122 -10.24 -8.14 4.06
CA MET A 122 -11.09 -9.24 4.51
C MET A 122 -10.29 -10.55 4.57
N VAL A 123 -10.49 -11.36 5.61
CA VAL A 123 -9.90 -12.69 5.71
C VAL A 123 -10.60 -13.65 4.74
N ASN A 124 -9.83 -14.46 4.02
CA ASN A 124 -10.35 -15.57 3.21
C ASN A 124 -9.55 -16.84 3.50
N SER A 125 -10.19 -17.91 3.99
CA SER A 125 -9.54 -19.19 4.30
C SER A 125 -8.21 -19.03 5.06
N ASP A 126 -8.25 -18.27 6.17
CA ASP A 126 -7.10 -17.93 7.04
C ASP A 126 -6.00 -17.04 6.40
N ASN A 127 -6.22 -16.52 5.19
CA ASN A 127 -5.31 -15.62 4.49
C ASN A 127 -5.78 -14.16 4.52
N GLY A 128 -4.81 -13.24 4.63
CA GLY A 128 -5.05 -11.80 4.57
C GLY A 128 -5.64 -11.20 5.85
N GLY A 129 -6.34 -10.07 5.70
CA GLY A 129 -7.09 -9.43 6.78
C GLY A 129 -6.28 -8.50 7.70
N ARG A 130 -5.02 -8.22 7.37
CA ARG A 130 -4.20 -7.26 8.13
C ARG A 130 -4.23 -5.88 7.49
N GLY A 131 -4.15 -4.84 8.33
CA GLY A 131 -3.89 -3.48 7.89
C GLY A 131 -5.08 -2.82 7.21
N GLY A 132 -6.31 -3.03 7.70
CA GLY A 132 -7.55 -2.35 7.32
C GLY A 132 -7.50 -1.56 6.01
N SER A 133 -6.99 -0.32 6.05
CA SER A 133 -6.75 0.51 4.87
C SER A 133 -5.31 0.46 4.32
N LEU A 134 -4.31 0.34 5.19
CA LEU A 134 -2.89 0.41 4.86
C LEU A 134 -2.09 -0.71 5.54
N TYR A 135 -1.22 -1.36 4.78
CA TYR A 135 -0.26 -2.35 5.26
C TYR A 135 1.13 -2.08 4.68
N LEU A 136 2.11 -1.96 5.56
CA LEU A 136 3.53 -1.80 5.18
C LEU A 136 4.30 -3.07 5.51
N ASP A 137 4.95 -3.63 4.49
CA ASP A 137 5.86 -4.76 4.58
C ASP A 137 7.29 -4.29 4.34
N PHE A 138 8.22 -4.66 5.21
CA PHE A 138 9.63 -4.29 5.05
C PHE A 138 10.44 -5.56 4.85
N THR A 139 11.27 -5.59 3.82
CA THR A 139 12.25 -6.66 3.63
C THR A 139 13.34 -6.60 4.71
N GLU A 140 14.18 -7.63 4.76
CA GLU A 140 15.30 -7.70 5.72
C GLU A 140 16.30 -6.54 5.55
N ASP A 141 16.55 -6.11 4.31
CA ASP A 141 17.51 -5.08 3.96
C ASP A 141 16.93 -3.65 3.95
N SER A 142 15.64 -3.49 4.26
CA SER A 142 14.98 -2.19 4.27
C SER A 142 15.52 -1.26 5.36
N THR A 143 15.68 0.03 5.04
CA THR A 143 15.99 1.07 6.01
C THR A 143 14.76 1.66 6.71
N TYR A 144 13.57 1.08 6.48
CA TYR A 144 12.31 1.49 7.09
C TYR A 144 11.89 2.94 6.80
N ASN A 145 12.17 3.42 5.59
CA ASN A 145 11.90 4.80 5.20
C ASN A 145 10.39 5.00 4.89
N PHE A 146 9.63 5.48 5.87
CA PHE A 146 8.26 5.93 5.62
C PHE A 146 7.90 7.21 6.39
N SER A 147 7.03 8.03 5.81
CA SER A 147 6.45 9.22 6.45
C SER A 147 4.95 9.23 6.17
N ILE A 148 4.13 9.36 7.22
CA ILE A 148 2.66 9.44 7.12
C ILE A 148 2.17 10.61 7.97
N GLY A 149 1.89 11.73 7.31
CA GLY A 149 1.28 12.93 7.86
C GLY A 149 2.10 13.70 8.90
N TYR A 150 1.69 14.96 9.08
CA TYR A 150 1.89 15.74 10.30
C TYR A 150 0.63 16.60 10.50
N GLN A 151 -0.41 16.09 11.18
CA GLN A 151 -1.41 16.84 11.99
C GLN A 151 -2.49 15.91 12.57
N ARG A 152 -2.95 16.24 13.79
CA ARG A 152 -3.93 15.50 14.61
C ARG A 152 -5.30 15.46 13.93
N TYR A 153 -6.00 14.32 13.95
CA TYR A 153 -7.32 14.08 14.58
C TYR A 153 -7.88 12.69 14.21
N ASP A 154 -8.56 12.11 15.20
CA ASP A 154 -9.23 10.80 15.30
C ASP A 154 -9.12 9.82 14.11
N ILE A 155 -8.28 8.81 14.31
CA ILE A 155 -8.04 7.78 13.34
C ILE A 155 -8.61 6.46 13.89
N SER A 156 -9.79 6.10 13.39
CA SER A 156 -10.26 4.70 13.39
C SER A 156 -9.52 3.91 12.29
N LEU A 157 -8.20 3.80 12.38
CA LEU A 157 -7.39 2.97 11.46
C LEU A 157 -6.79 1.81 12.24
N SER A 158 -7.07 0.59 11.77
CA SER A 158 -6.24 -0.57 12.05
C SER A 158 -5.01 -0.53 11.13
N PHE A 159 -4.10 0.40 11.39
CA PHE A 159 -2.80 0.48 10.70
C PHE A 159 -1.88 -0.62 11.24
N ILE A 160 -1.30 -1.44 10.36
CA ILE A 160 -0.36 -2.50 10.74
C ILE A 160 0.95 -2.31 9.96
N VAL A 161 2.03 -2.12 10.72
CA VAL A 161 3.41 -2.11 10.24
C VAL A 161 4.03 -3.46 10.62
N ARG A 162 4.46 -4.25 9.65
CA ARG A 162 5.10 -5.55 9.93
C ARG A 162 6.59 -5.49 9.63
N LYS A 163 7.41 -5.68 10.66
CA LYS A 163 8.84 -5.98 10.53
C LYS A 163 9.14 -7.49 10.41
N ARG A 164 8.16 -8.42 10.53
CA ARG A 164 7.79 -9.28 11.71
C ARG A 164 7.62 -8.49 13.04
N PHE A 165 6.65 -8.84 13.90
CA PHE A 165 6.05 -8.05 15.03
C PHE A 165 6.99 -7.49 16.16
N PHE A 166 8.10 -6.83 15.81
CA PHE A 166 9.31 -6.61 16.63
C PHE A 166 10.07 -7.92 16.86
N ASP A 167 11.38 -7.95 16.56
CA ASP A 167 12.23 -9.06 16.97
C ASP A 167 12.14 -9.15 18.50
N LEU A 168 11.43 -10.14 19.06
CA LEU A 168 11.16 -10.28 20.50
C LEU A 168 10.17 -9.16 20.99
N TRP A 169 9.22 -9.37 21.91
CA TRP A 169 9.46 -9.96 23.23
C TRP A 169 10.87 -9.58 23.76
N GLU A 170 11.41 -8.40 23.43
CA GLU A 170 12.70 -7.96 23.97
C GLU A 170 12.46 -7.70 25.47
N ASN A 171 12.71 -8.76 26.23
CA ASN A 171 12.92 -8.78 27.67
C ASN A 171 11.95 -7.94 28.49
N GLN A 172 10.76 -8.48 28.77
CA GLN A 172 10.12 -8.38 30.08
C GLN A 172 8.92 -9.32 30.24
#